data_AF-A0A930TKH3-F1
#
_entry.id   AF-A0A930TKH3-F1
#
_cell.length_a   1.000
_cell.length_b   1.000
_cell.length_c   1.000
_cell.angle_alpha   90.00
_cell.angle_beta   90.00
_cell.angle_gamma   90.00
#
_symmetry.space_group_name_H-M   'P 1'
#
loop_
_entity.id
_entity.type
_entity.pdbx_description
1 polymer ?
#
loop_
_entity_poly.entity_id
_entity_poly.type
_entity_poly.pdbx_seq_one_letter_code
_entity_poly.pdbx_strand_id
1 'polypeptide(L)'
;MNRSFHSAAICAAALMGMTAGVVLPPLRGGFNPILPAAAASTSFPDIENHWGQPFIQSLAERDIVKGYLDNTYRPEQPVARDEFAAIVRQAFSQEAQRQISSGSVYRDVPEDYWAAQAIQDAYEMGFMHGYPGGEFRPNQPVTRVEALVSLAQNLDLTAPTSQATTTQDSAQDEIQDTVTPVPAASPQQPVQRRTARRPLMFPLAMTTLMQPLLTQAAQATPATGPAVAPDSAPETADASSPEADQPDPEPALLQRPVSLIVSDYYDDADQIPQYAVDGVARATKAGIVVNHPNPRLLNPNQPATRGEVAALIHQALVHEGRLDPLPAEEPATTYIVGR
;
A
#
# COMPACT_ATOMS: atom_id res chain seq x y z
N MET A 1 55.57 8.30 -2.85
CA MET A 1 56.36 7.73 -1.74
C MET A 1 55.43 6.81 -0.95
N ASN A 2 55.69 5.51 -0.76
CA ASN A 2 56.78 4.87 0.01
C ASN A 2 56.63 5.25 1.51
N ARG A 3 56.26 4.37 2.45
CA ARG A 3 56.95 3.16 3.01
C ARG A 3 55.99 2.43 4.00
N SER A 4 56.20 1.23 4.58
CA SER A 4 56.99 0.01 4.31
C SER A 4 56.57 -1.09 5.32
N PHE A 5 56.68 -2.37 4.95
CA PHE A 5 56.52 -3.54 5.85
C PHE A 5 57.70 -3.75 6.80
N HIS A 6 57.49 -4.41 7.96
CA HIS A 6 58.39 -5.31 8.75
C HIS A 6 57.42 -6.24 9.54
N SER A 7 57.46 -7.59 9.54
CA SER A 7 58.51 -8.56 9.93
C SER A 7 58.99 -8.41 11.39
N ALA A 8 59.29 -9.45 12.18
CA ALA A 8 59.00 -10.89 12.22
C ALA A 8 59.67 -11.44 13.51
N ALA A 9 59.19 -12.54 14.14
CA ALA A 9 60.03 -13.32 15.08
C ALA A 9 59.44 -14.71 15.39
N ILE A 10 60.30 -15.74 15.30
CA ILE A 10 60.08 -17.11 15.75
C ILE A 10 60.87 -17.31 17.05
N CYS A 11 60.38 -18.11 18.00
CA CYS A 11 61.24 -18.67 19.05
C CYS A 11 60.79 -20.09 19.43
N ALA A 12 61.75 -20.96 19.78
CA ALA A 12 61.56 -22.40 19.95
C ALA A 12 62.30 -22.95 21.18
N ALA A 13 62.10 -24.24 21.47
CA ALA A 13 62.67 -25.04 22.58
C ALA A 13 62.04 -24.77 23.98
N ALA A 14 62.04 -25.71 24.95
CA ALA A 14 62.69 -27.02 25.04
C ALA A 14 61.85 -28.04 25.86
N LEU A 15 62.23 -29.33 25.80
CA LEU A 15 61.67 -30.42 26.62
C LEU A 15 62.40 -30.57 27.97
N MET A 16 61.66 -30.77 29.06
CA MET A 16 62.05 -31.62 30.20
C MET A 16 60.80 -32.22 30.87
N GLY A 17 60.91 -33.46 31.34
CA GLY A 17 59.77 -34.22 31.89
C GLY A 17 59.66 -34.18 33.41
N MET A 18 58.43 -34.35 33.91
CA MET A 18 58.14 -34.70 35.31
C MET A 18 57.03 -35.76 35.36
N THR A 19 57.32 -36.88 36.00
CA THR A 19 56.32 -37.92 36.31
C THR A 19 55.60 -37.57 37.60
N ALA A 20 54.41 -36.97 37.49
CA ALA A 20 53.49 -36.77 38.60
C ALA A 20 52.24 -37.64 38.40
N GLY A 21 51.92 -38.48 39.39
CA GLY A 21 50.73 -39.34 39.35
C GLY A 21 49.45 -38.51 39.46
N VAL A 22 48.68 -38.46 38.38
CA VAL A 22 47.37 -37.79 38.36
C VAL A 22 46.33 -38.70 39.01
N VAL A 23 45.95 -38.39 40.26
CA VAL A 23 44.72 -38.90 40.86
C VAL A 23 43.56 -38.21 40.15
N LEU A 24 42.80 -38.96 39.36
CA LEU A 24 41.67 -38.45 38.59
C LEU A 24 40.45 -38.28 39.52
N PRO A 25 39.95 -37.06 39.78
CA PRO A 25 38.65 -36.91 40.44
C PRO A 25 37.54 -37.34 39.47
N PRO A 26 36.45 -37.95 39.94
CA PRO A 26 35.31 -38.27 39.07
C PRO A 26 34.66 -36.98 38.59
N LEU A 27 34.78 -36.69 37.29
CA LEU A 27 34.08 -35.58 36.63
C LEU A 27 32.57 -35.85 36.61
N ARG A 28 31.88 -35.57 37.71
CA ARG A 28 30.43 -35.29 37.72
C ARG A 28 30.17 -33.89 37.15
N GLY A 29 30.54 -33.72 35.89
CA GLY A 29 30.22 -32.55 35.08
C GLY A 29 29.43 -33.04 33.87
N GLY A 30 28.10 -32.96 33.95
CA GLY A 30 27.26 -33.18 32.78
C GLY A 30 27.49 -32.05 31.79
N PHE A 31 28.35 -32.28 30.79
CA PHE A 31 28.36 -31.46 29.58
C PHE A 31 27.02 -31.68 28.87
N ASN A 32 26.02 -30.87 29.20
CA ASN A 32 25.00 -30.51 28.23
C ASN A 32 25.72 -29.64 27.20
N PRO A 33 25.99 -30.11 25.96
CA PRO A 33 26.26 -29.17 24.90
C PRO A 33 25.04 -28.26 24.81
N ILE A 34 25.24 -26.95 24.92
CA ILE A 34 24.25 -25.99 24.46
C ILE A 34 24.26 -26.13 22.94
N LEU A 35 23.49 -27.09 22.43
CA LEU A 35 23.17 -27.14 21.02
C LEU A 35 22.53 -25.78 20.70
N PRO A 36 23.00 -25.04 19.68
CA PRO A 36 22.26 -23.88 19.22
C PRO A 36 20.86 -24.38 18.88
N ALA A 37 19.83 -23.70 19.39
CA ALA A 37 18.46 -24.01 19.02
C ALA A 37 18.40 -23.92 17.49
N ALA A 38 18.13 -25.05 16.83
CA ALA A 38 18.00 -25.06 15.38
C ALA A 38 16.88 -24.09 15.03
N ALA A 39 17.22 -23.05 14.25
CA ALA A 39 16.21 -22.15 13.72
C ALA A 39 15.22 -23.01 12.92
N ALA A 40 13.98 -23.08 13.40
CA ALA A 40 12.95 -23.85 12.73
C ALA A 40 12.62 -23.11 11.43
N SER A 41 13.12 -23.62 10.30
CA SER A 41 12.77 -23.12 8.98
C SER A 41 11.26 -23.30 8.76
N THR A 42 10.49 -22.23 8.91
CA THR A 42 9.05 -22.22 8.66
C THR A 42 8.82 -22.35 7.15
N SER A 43 8.70 -23.59 6.68
CA SER A 43 8.35 -23.95 5.32
C SER A 43 6.95 -24.55 5.28
N PHE A 44 6.21 -24.28 4.20
CA PHE A 44 4.85 -24.76 4.00
C PHE A 44 4.82 -25.74 2.81
N PRO A 45 4.23 -26.94 2.92
CA PRO A 45 4.27 -27.92 1.82
C PRO A 45 3.57 -27.46 0.54
N ASP A 46 2.59 -26.56 0.66
CA ASP A 46 1.79 -26.05 -0.45
C ASP A 46 2.41 -24.84 -1.18
N ILE A 47 3.61 -24.41 -0.78
CA ILE A 47 4.42 -23.47 -1.56
C ILE A 47 5.59 -24.15 -2.30
N GLU A 48 5.74 -25.48 -2.22
CA GLU A 48 6.78 -26.20 -2.96
C GLU A 48 6.61 -26.01 -4.48
N ASN A 49 7.62 -25.45 -5.13
CA ASN A 49 7.61 -25.06 -6.56
C ASN A 49 6.65 -23.91 -6.90
N HIS A 50 6.11 -23.20 -5.90
CA HIS A 50 5.31 -22.00 -6.11
C HIS A 50 6.23 -20.81 -6.47
N TRP A 51 5.82 -20.00 -7.45
CA TRP A 51 6.62 -18.87 -7.93
C TRP A 51 6.98 -17.85 -6.83
N GLY A 52 6.11 -17.72 -5.83
CA GLY A 52 6.25 -16.80 -4.70
C GLY A 52 6.97 -17.41 -3.50
N GLN A 53 7.38 -18.70 -3.57
CA GLN A 53 8.04 -19.43 -2.49
C GLN A 53 9.15 -18.61 -1.77
N PRO A 54 10.15 -18.02 -2.46
CA PRO A 54 11.23 -17.31 -1.77
C PRO A 54 10.75 -16.03 -1.07
N PHE A 55 9.74 -15.33 -1.60
CA PHE A 55 9.16 -14.16 -0.91
C PHE A 55 8.42 -14.59 0.35
N ILE A 56 7.58 -15.63 0.25
CA ILE A 56 6.77 -16.16 1.35
C ILE A 56 7.69 -16.67 2.48
N GLN A 57 8.72 -17.46 2.14
CA GLN A 57 9.65 -18.01 3.11
C GLN A 57 10.44 -16.90 3.83
N SER A 58 10.99 -15.93 3.09
CA SER A 58 11.71 -14.78 3.68
C SER A 58 10.87 -13.97 4.67
N LEU A 59 9.57 -13.81 4.41
CA LEU A 59 8.64 -13.17 5.35
C LEU A 59 8.23 -14.08 6.52
N ALA A 60 8.08 -15.38 6.31
CA ALA A 60 7.71 -16.34 7.35
C ALA A 60 8.83 -16.55 8.39
N GLU A 61 10.09 -16.59 7.94
CA GLU A 61 11.29 -16.64 8.79
C GLU A 61 11.44 -15.44 9.73
N ARG A 62 10.68 -14.36 9.48
CA ARG A 62 10.68 -13.11 10.26
C ARG A 62 9.34 -12.86 10.98
N ASP A 63 8.50 -13.89 11.08
CA ASP A 63 7.17 -13.82 11.69
C ASP A 63 6.20 -12.81 11.02
N ILE A 64 6.50 -12.32 9.80
CA ILE A 64 5.71 -11.29 9.09
C ILE A 64 4.43 -11.88 8.50
N VAL A 65 4.54 -13.07 7.89
CA VAL A 65 3.39 -13.84 7.41
C VAL A 65 3.35 -15.19 8.12
N LYS A 66 2.14 -15.71 8.34
CA LYS A 66 1.92 -16.97 9.05
C LYS A 66 0.99 -17.88 8.25
N GLY A 67 1.29 -19.18 8.27
CA GLY A 67 0.41 -20.20 7.72
C GLY A 67 -0.79 -20.49 8.62
N TYR A 68 -1.65 -21.37 8.14
CA TYR A 68 -2.82 -21.88 8.87
C TYR A 68 -2.44 -23.04 9.80
N LEU A 69 -3.37 -23.42 10.68
CA LEU A 69 -3.16 -24.47 11.70
C LEU A 69 -2.92 -25.88 11.11
N ASP A 70 -3.19 -26.06 9.82
CA ASP A 70 -2.91 -27.28 9.04
C ASP A 70 -1.51 -27.28 8.38
N ASN A 71 -0.65 -26.31 8.73
CA ASN A 71 0.68 -26.05 8.15
C ASN A 71 0.67 -25.62 6.67
N THR A 72 -0.46 -25.17 6.12
CA THR A 72 -0.53 -24.59 4.77
C THR A 72 -0.32 -23.08 4.77
N TYR A 73 0.19 -22.51 3.67
CA TYR A 73 0.23 -21.06 3.46
C TYR A 73 -0.94 -20.53 2.63
N ARG A 74 -1.46 -21.35 1.71
CA ARG A 74 -2.52 -21.08 0.73
C ARG A 74 -2.21 -19.87 -0.16
N PRO A 75 -1.12 -19.91 -0.95
CA PRO A 75 -0.65 -18.74 -1.70
C PRO A 75 -1.68 -18.23 -2.71
N GLU A 76 -2.52 -19.10 -3.29
CA GLU A 76 -3.56 -18.72 -4.26
C GLU A 76 -4.87 -18.23 -3.62
N GLN A 77 -4.99 -18.22 -2.29
CA GLN A 77 -6.19 -17.75 -1.61
C GLN A 77 -6.24 -16.20 -1.62
N PRO A 78 -7.37 -15.56 -1.99
CA PRO A 78 -7.55 -14.12 -1.86
C PRO A 78 -7.40 -13.63 -0.41
N VAL A 79 -6.75 -12.47 -0.24
CA VAL A 79 -6.55 -11.82 1.05
C VAL A 79 -7.72 -10.90 1.37
N ALA A 80 -8.31 -11.05 2.56
CA ALA A 80 -9.32 -10.13 3.08
C ALA A 80 -8.68 -8.86 3.67
N ARG A 81 -9.42 -7.74 3.71
CA ARG A 81 -8.88 -6.43 4.13
C ARG A 81 -8.42 -6.40 5.59
N ASP A 82 -9.03 -7.19 6.46
CA ASP A 82 -8.59 -7.39 7.85
C ASP A 82 -7.26 -8.16 7.95
N GLU A 83 -7.11 -9.22 7.15
CA GLU A 83 -5.87 -9.99 7.03
C GLU A 83 -4.74 -9.14 6.43
N PHE A 84 -5.03 -8.33 5.40
CA PHE A 84 -4.06 -7.38 4.84
C PHE A 84 -3.61 -6.35 5.88
N ALA A 85 -4.54 -5.81 6.69
CA ALA A 85 -4.19 -4.91 7.80
C ALA A 85 -3.26 -5.59 8.82
N ALA A 86 -3.49 -6.86 9.15
CA ALA A 86 -2.64 -7.64 10.04
C ALA A 86 -1.24 -7.87 9.48
N ILE A 87 -1.12 -8.20 8.18
CA ILE A 87 0.17 -8.34 7.49
C ILE A 87 0.92 -7.02 7.45
N VAL A 88 0.25 -5.91 7.10
CA VAL A 88 0.83 -4.56 7.07
C VAL A 88 1.34 -4.15 8.46
N ARG A 89 0.55 -4.35 9.52
CA ARG A 89 0.95 -4.08 10.92
C ARG A 89 2.19 -4.88 11.36
N GLN A 90 2.29 -6.13 10.92
CA GLN A 90 3.42 -6.98 11.26
C GLN A 90 4.66 -6.64 10.42
N ALA A 91 4.48 -6.23 9.16
CA ALA A 91 5.55 -5.81 8.27
C ALA A 91 6.11 -4.42 8.62
N PHE A 92 5.25 -3.45 8.92
CA PHE A 92 5.61 -2.05 9.13
C PHE A 92 5.24 -1.59 10.54
N SER A 93 6.22 -1.03 11.24
CA SER A 93 6.06 -0.43 12.57
C SER A 93 6.50 1.02 12.48
N GLN A 94 5.71 1.82 11.75
CA GLN A 94 5.94 3.25 11.57
C GLN A 94 5.30 4.07 12.71
N GLU A 95 5.70 5.33 12.86
CA GLU A 95 5.00 6.26 13.75
C GLU A 95 3.58 6.56 13.24
N ALA A 96 2.64 6.78 14.17
CA ALA A 96 1.26 7.09 13.83
C ALA A 96 1.14 8.45 13.13
N GLN A 97 0.81 8.43 11.83
CA GLN A 97 0.58 9.62 11.01
C GLN A 97 -0.81 10.23 11.23
N ARG A 98 -1.79 9.40 11.63
CA ARG A 98 -3.19 9.80 11.90
C ARG A 98 -3.55 9.51 13.35
N GLN A 99 -4.36 10.38 13.95
CA GLN A 99 -4.84 10.25 15.33
C GLN A 99 -6.32 9.90 15.38
N ILE A 100 -6.71 9.03 16.32
CA ILE A 100 -8.12 8.71 16.63
C ILE A 100 -8.54 9.47 17.87
N SER A 101 -9.57 10.31 17.76
CA SER A 101 -9.99 11.18 18.86
C SER A 101 -10.74 10.43 19.98
N SER A 102 -11.49 9.36 19.66
CA SER A 102 -12.09 8.39 20.60
C SER A 102 -12.89 7.31 19.85
N GLY A 103 -12.98 6.09 20.40
CA GLY A 103 -13.84 5.00 19.92
C GLY A 103 -13.27 4.18 18.74
N SER A 104 -14.06 3.25 18.20
CA SER A 104 -13.67 2.48 17.01
C SER A 104 -13.60 3.39 15.77
N VAL A 105 -12.61 3.13 14.90
CA VAL A 105 -12.44 3.88 13.63
C VAL A 105 -13.61 3.66 12.68
N TYR A 106 -14.17 2.45 12.72
CA TYR A 106 -15.20 1.97 11.79
C TYR A 106 -16.36 1.31 12.54
N ARG A 107 -17.56 1.40 11.96
CA ARG A 107 -18.83 0.97 12.55
C ARG A 107 -19.08 -0.53 12.45
N ASP A 108 -18.45 -1.16 11.47
CA ASP A 108 -18.51 -2.59 11.15
C ASP A 108 -17.30 -3.37 11.72
N VAL A 109 -16.48 -2.72 12.55
CA VAL A 109 -15.35 -3.33 13.26
C VAL A 109 -15.58 -3.18 14.78
N PRO A 110 -16.15 -4.19 15.45
CA PRO A 110 -16.25 -4.25 16.91
C PRO A 110 -14.88 -4.17 17.60
N GLU A 111 -14.83 -3.63 18.81
CA GLU A 111 -13.59 -3.51 19.61
C GLU A 111 -12.98 -4.87 19.99
N ASP A 112 -13.81 -5.92 20.09
CA ASP A 112 -13.40 -7.31 20.37
C ASP A 112 -13.12 -8.13 19.09
N TYR A 113 -13.18 -7.51 17.91
CA TYR A 113 -12.86 -8.17 16.66
C TYR A 113 -11.36 -8.50 16.58
N TRP A 114 -11.03 -9.70 16.10
CA TRP A 114 -9.65 -10.22 16.11
C TRP A 114 -8.62 -9.30 15.45
N ALA A 115 -9.04 -8.57 14.41
CA ALA A 115 -8.22 -7.62 13.67
C ALA A 115 -8.46 -6.15 14.06
N ALA A 116 -9.24 -5.84 15.10
CA ALA A 116 -9.58 -4.45 15.48
C ALA A 116 -8.33 -3.57 15.64
N GLN A 117 -7.34 -4.04 16.41
CA GLN A 117 -6.06 -3.36 16.56
C GLN A 117 -5.26 -3.29 15.26
N ALA A 118 -5.30 -4.35 14.43
CA ALA A 118 -4.61 -4.34 13.13
C ALA A 118 -5.18 -3.30 12.17
N ILE A 119 -6.50 -3.18 12.13
CA ILE A 119 -7.24 -2.21 11.33
C ILE A 119 -7.02 -0.78 11.85
N GLN A 120 -6.96 -0.61 13.18
CA GLN A 120 -6.59 0.66 13.81
C GLN A 120 -5.14 1.05 13.46
N ASP A 121 -4.15 0.19 13.68
CA ASP A 121 -2.73 0.51 13.45
C ASP A 121 -2.48 0.77 11.95
N ALA A 122 -3.06 -0.03 11.04
CA ALA A 122 -2.98 0.21 9.60
C ALA A 122 -3.69 1.51 9.17
N TYR A 123 -4.68 1.98 9.93
CA TYR A 123 -5.23 3.32 9.75
C TYR A 123 -4.29 4.39 10.33
N GLU A 124 -3.82 4.28 11.56
CA GLU A 124 -2.94 5.28 12.18
C GLU A 124 -1.64 5.48 11.37
N MET A 125 -1.03 4.41 10.86
CA MET A 125 0.16 4.44 10.00
C MET A 125 -0.12 4.80 8.51
N GLY A 126 -1.32 5.29 8.18
CA GLY A 126 -1.64 5.76 6.83
C GLY A 126 -1.94 4.67 5.78
N PHE A 127 -1.47 3.43 5.96
CA PHE A 127 -1.59 2.34 4.99
C PHE A 127 -3.02 2.06 4.49
N MET A 128 -4.03 2.07 5.35
CA MET A 128 -5.39 1.68 4.97
C MET A 128 -6.44 2.73 5.35
N HIS A 129 -7.48 2.86 4.53
CA HIS A 129 -8.68 3.63 4.85
C HIS A 129 -9.93 2.78 4.65
N GLY A 130 -11.00 3.14 5.38
CA GLY A 130 -12.33 2.62 5.12
C GLY A 130 -13.03 3.32 3.96
N TYR A 131 -14.29 2.94 3.76
CA TYR A 131 -15.18 3.48 2.74
C TYR A 131 -16.04 4.63 3.29
N PRO A 132 -16.61 5.49 2.42
CA PRO A 132 -17.62 6.46 2.80
C PRO A 132 -18.75 5.80 3.61
N GLY A 133 -19.18 6.46 4.70
CA GLY A 133 -20.13 5.91 5.68
C GLY A 133 -19.47 5.38 6.96
N GLY A 134 -18.14 5.23 7.00
CA GLY A 134 -17.40 4.76 8.17
C GLY A 134 -17.38 3.24 8.30
N GLU A 135 -17.29 2.54 7.16
CA GLU A 135 -17.16 1.08 7.06
C GLU A 135 -15.72 0.71 6.69
N PHE A 136 -15.17 -0.37 7.22
CA PHE A 136 -13.88 -0.92 6.78
C PHE A 136 -14.02 -2.06 5.77
N ARG A 137 -15.12 -2.82 5.89
CA ARG A 137 -15.45 -4.07 5.19
C ARG A 137 -14.36 -5.13 5.37
N PRO A 138 -14.13 -5.60 6.61
CA PRO A 138 -12.99 -6.46 6.94
C PRO A 138 -12.92 -7.73 6.08
N ASN A 139 -14.03 -8.45 5.96
CA ASN A 139 -14.11 -9.71 5.20
C ASN A 139 -14.13 -9.52 3.66
N GLN A 140 -14.10 -8.28 3.13
CA GLN A 140 -14.04 -8.04 1.69
C GLN A 140 -12.60 -8.30 1.21
N PRO A 141 -12.39 -9.02 0.10
CA PRO A 141 -11.07 -9.16 -0.50
C PRO A 141 -10.46 -7.80 -0.86
N VAL A 142 -9.16 -7.61 -0.61
CA VAL A 142 -8.42 -6.45 -1.11
C VAL A 142 -8.09 -6.67 -2.59
N THR A 143 -8.32 -5.66 -3.43
CA THR A 143 -7.87 -5.73 -4.82
C THR A 143 -6.37 -5.50 -4.93
N ARG A 144 -5.78 -6.03 -6.01
CA ARG A 144 -4.35 -5.90 -6.29
C ARG A 144 -3.90 -4.44 -6.40
N VAL A 145 -4.73 -3.56 -6.95
CA VAL A 145 -4.46 -2.12 -7.00
C VAL A 145 -4.58 -1.44 -5.62
N GLU A 146 -5.55 -1.81 -4.79
CA GLU A 146 -5.65 -1.28 -3.41
C GLU A 146 -4.42 -1.63 -2.57
N ALA A 147 -3.94 -2.88 -2.66
CA ALA A 147 -2.74 -3.32 -1.94
C ALA A 147 -1.49 -2.53 -2.39
N LEU A 148 -1.32 -2.32 -3.69
CA LEU A 148 -0.21 -1.52 -4.24
C LEU A 148 -0.28 -0.05 -3.85
N VAL A 149 -1.46 0.57 -3.92
CA VAL A 149 -1.66 1.98 -3.55
C VAL A 149 -1.44 2.18 -2.05
N SER A 150 -1.91 1.26 -1.21
CA SER A 150 -1.68 1.23 0.24
C SER A 150 -0.18 1.31 0.59
N LEU A 151 0.64 0.47 -0.06
CA LEU A 151 2.09 0.48 0.10
C LEU A 151 2.71 1.76 -0.47
N ALA A 152 2.36 2.14 -1.70
CA ALA A 152 2.96 3.28 -2.39
C ALA A 152 2.71 4.63 -1.70
N GLN A 153 1.62 4.76 -0.93
CA GLN A 153 1.31 5.99 -0.19
C GLN A 153 2.19 6.18 1.05
N ASN A 154 2.68 5.11 1.68
CA ASN A 154 3.25 5.16 3.05
C ASN A 154 4.72 4.73 3.13
N LEU A 155 5.35 4.50 1.98
CA LEU A 155 6.80 4.25 1.86
C LEU A 155 7.53 5.50 1.29
N ASP A 156 6.88 6.67 1.36
CA ASP A 156 7.36 7.96 0.84
C ASP A 156 7.99 7.91 -0.56
N LEU A 157 7.54 6.97 -1.41
CA LEU A 157 8.11 6.71 -2.73
C LEU A 157 8.11 8.01 -3.52
N THR A 158 9.29 8.60 -3.73
CA THR A 158 9.39 9.97 -4.24
C THR A 158 8.69 10.07 -5.60
N ALA A 159 7.74 11.00 -5.71
CA ALA A 159 7.04 11.23 -6.96
C ALA A 159 8.05 11.70 -8.03
N PRO A 160 7.95 11.21 -9.28
CA PRO A 160 8.65 11.85 -10.39
C PRO A 160 8.17 13.29 -10.46
N THR A 161 9.03 14.22 -10.08
CA THR A 161 8.62 15.58 -9.75
C THR A 161 8.17 16.28 -11.02
N SER A 162 6.85 16.45 -11.21
CA SER A 162 6.30 17.37 -12.20
C SER A 162 6.53 18.80 -11.73
N GLN A 163 7.79 19.24 -11.74
CA GLN A 163 8.12 20.65 -11.65
C GLN A 163 7.77 21.30 -12.98
N ALA A 164 6.54 21.79 -13.07
CA ALA A 164 6.20 22.85 -14.01
C ALA A 164 7.00 24.09 -13.60
N THR A 165 8.18 24.28 -14.19
CA THR A 165 8.96 25.50 -14.03
C THR A 165 8.25 26.65 -14.72
N THR A 166 7.38 27.35 -13.99
CA THR A 166 6.89 28.67 -14.41
C THR A 166 8.04 29.65 -14.30
N THR A 167 8.85 29.76 -15.35
CA THR A 167 9.79 30.88 -15.53
C THR A 167 9.00 32.14 -15.87
N GLN A 168 8.38 32.73 -14.84
CA GLN A 168 8.08 34.16 -14.80
C GLN A 168 9.13 34.82 -13.93
N ASP A 169 10.19 35.31 -14.56
CA ASP A 169 10.90 36.47 -14.02
C ASP A 169 11.06 37.50 -15.12
N SER A 170 10.62 38.72 -14.84
CA SER A 170 10.58 39.85 -15.76
C SER A 170 11.62 40.86 -15.32
N ALA A 171 12.48 41.28 -16.24
CA ALA A 171 13.42 42.36 -15.97
C ALA A 171 12.69 43.66 -15.58
N GLN A 172 13.02 44.19 -14.40
CA GLN A 172 12.92 45.60 -14.00
C GLN A 172 13.76 45.76 -12.72
N ASP A 173 15.00 46.24 -12.81
CA ASP A 173 15.40 47.67 -12.89
C ASP A 173 15.45 48.30 -11.48
N GLU A 174 16.67 48.40 -10.94
CA GLU A 174 16.96 48.93 -9.60
C GLU A 174 16.99 50.46 -9.63
N ILE A 175 16.05 51.12 -8.93
CA ILE A 175 16.26 52.50 -8.48
C ILE A 175 15.98 52.59 -6.99
N GLN A 176 17.06 52.86 -6.25
CA GLN A 176 17.03 53.11 -4.82
C GLN A 176 16.78 54.59 -4.55
N ASP A 177 15.86 54.92 -3.64
CA ASP A 177 15.98 56.18 -2.91
C ASP A 177 15.39 56.17 -1.49
N THR A 178 15.83 57.15 -0.71
CA THR A 178 15.80 57.18 0.76
C THR A 178 14.62 57.98 1.32
N VAL A 179 14.10 57.65 2.52
CA VAL A 179 13.82 58.59 3.65
C VAL A 179 13.22 57.89 4.89
N THR A 180 13.50 58.49 6.04
CA THR A 180 13.39 58.03 7.45
C THR A 180 11.98 58.27 8.10
N PRO A 181 11.71 58.03 9.41
CA PRO A 181 10.44 57.37 9.85
C PRO A 181 9.59 58.16 10.88
N VAL A 182 8.69 57.47 11.62
CA VAL A 182 8.05 57.86 12.93
C VAL A 182 6.77 58.75 12.83
N PRO A 183 5.73 58.69 13.72
CA PRO A 183 5.15 57.60 14.55
C PRO A 183 3.58 57.48 14.53
N ALA A 184 3.08 56.44 15.22
CA ALA A 184 1.89 56.39 16.12
C ALA A 184 0.49 56.97 15.76
N ALA A 185 -0.53 56.10 15.83
CA ALA A 185 -1.86 56.40 16.38
C ALA A 185 -2.54 55.08 16.87
N SER A 186 -3.44 55.17 17.87
CA SER A 186 -3.93 54.02 18.66
C SER A 186 -5.44 53.67 18.41
N PRO A 187 -6.23 53.03 19.32
CA PRO A 187 -7.01 51.85 18.93
C PRO A 187 -8.54 52.02 18.98
N GLN A 188 -9.30 51.08 18.40
CA GLN A 188 -10.73 50.89 18.72
C GLN A 188 -11.08 49.41 18.91
N GLN A 189 -12.03 49.14 19.81
CA GLN A 189 -12.30 47.84 20.44
C GLN A 189 -13.61 47.18 19.91
N PRO A 190 -14.39 46.33 20.63
CA PRO A 190 -14.88 45.10 20.03
C PRO A 190 -16.40 45.04 19.87
N VAL A 191 -16.93 44.01 19.21
CA VAL A 191 -18.35 43.66 19.30
C VAL A 191 -18.52 42.18 19.65
N GLN A 192 -18.88 41.92 20.91
CA GLN A 192 -19.44 40.63 21.30
C GLN A 192 -20.91 40.55 20.90
N ARG A 193 -21.37 39.38 20.42
CA ARG A 193 -22.75 38.92 20.67
C ARG A 193 -22.76 37.45 21.07
N ARG A 194 -22.95 37.21 22.37
CA ARG A 194 -23.36 35.90 22.92
C ARG A 194 -24.88 35.76 22.77
N THR A 195 -25.35 34.64 22.25
CA THR A 195 -26.63 34.04 22.65
C THR A 195 -26.55 32.53 22.51
N ALA A 196 -26.62 31.83 23.63
CA ALA A 196 -26.79 30.37 23.66
C ALA A 196 -28.28 30.03 23.83
N ARG A 197 -28.71 28.88 23.30
CA ARG A 197 -29.79 28.04 23.87
C ARG A 197 -29.70 26.60 23.34
N ARG A 198 -30.23 25.67 24.13
CA ARG A 198 -29.97 24.21 24.11
C ARG A 198 -31.18 23.43 23.50
N PRO A 199 -31.14 22.09 23.39
CA PRO A 199 -31.84 21.35 22.33
C PRO A 199 -33.30 20.99 22.63
N LEU A 200 -33.97 20.40 21.64
CA LEU A 200 -35.33 19.87 21.73
C LEU A 200 -35.33 18.35 21.45
N MET A 201 -35.99 17.56 22.31
CA MET A 201 -36.33 16.15 22.05
C MET A 201 -37.69 16.04 21.35
N PHE A 202 -37.93 14.94 20.61
CA PHE A 202 -39.27 14.39 20.36
C PHE A 202 -39.25 12.85 20.37
N PRO A 203 -40.34 12.15 20.79
CA PRO A 203 -40.35 10.70 21.06
C PRO A 203 -41.08 9.82 20.01
N LEU A 204 -41.10 8.51 20.31
CA LEU A 204 -41.54 7.33 19.52
C LEU A 204 -42.97 7.31 18.91
N ALA A 205 -43.09 6.69 17.72
CA ALA A 205 -44.20 5.87 17.18
C ALA A 205 -43.81 5.29 15.77
N MET A 206 -44.21 4.10 15.28
CA MET A 206 -44.70 2.85 15.91
C MET A 206 -44.45 1.61 14.98
N THR A 207 -45.30 0.56 15.06
CA THR A 207 -45.23 -0.82 14.51
C THR A 207 -45.79 -1.10 13.09
N THR A 208 -45.52 -2.33 12.59
CA THR A 208 -46.16 -3.10 11.47
C THR A 208 -45.84 -2.69 10.02
N LEU A 209 -45.79 -3.57 9.00
CA LEU A 209 -46.26 -4.98 8.85
C LEU A 209 -45.37 -5.75 7.83
N MET A 210 -45.33 -7.10 7.90
CA MET A 210 -44.66 -7.97 6.91
C MET A 210 -45.47 -8.15 5.61
N GLN A 211 -44.78 -8.38 4.48
CA GLN A 211 -45.25 -9.31 3.43
C GLN A 211 -44.13 -9.71 2.44
N PRO A 212 -43.99 -11.00 2.06
CA PRO A 212 -43.17 -11.45 0.93
C PRO A 212 -44.01 -11.61 -0.34
N LEU A 213 -43.38 -11.61 -1.53
CA LEU A 213 -44.04 -12.02 -2.77
C LEU A 213 -43.09 -12.84 -3.65
N LEU A 214 -43.57 -13.99 -4.12
CA LEU A 214 -42.81 -14.96 -4.89
C LEU A 214 -42.61 -14.54 -6.35
N THR A 215 -41.41 -14.86 -6.86
CA THR A 215 -41.15 -15.59 -8.11
C THR A 215 -41.97 -15.27 -9.37
N GLN A 216 -41.28 -14.82 -10.42
CA GLN A 216 -41.46 -15.43 -11.74
C GLN A 216 -40.12 -15.51 -12.49
N ALA A 217 -39.91 -16.61 -13.20
CA ALA A 217 -38.75 -16.89 -14.05
C ALA A 217 -39.21 -17.05 -15.53
N ALA A 218 -38.23 -17.28 -16.42
CA ALA A 218 -38.33 -17.55 -17.86
C ALA A 218 -38.53 -16.33 -18.79
N GLN A 219 -38.04 -16.31 -20.05
CA GLN A 219 -37.05 -17.16 -20.76
C GLN A 219 -36.48 -16.38 -21.98
N ALA A 220 -35.60 -16.99 -22.80
CA ALA A 220 -34.78 -16.32 -23.81
C ALA A 220 -35.45 -16.08 -25.20
N THR A 221 -34.86 -15.12 -25.95
CA THR A 221 -34.63 -14.92 -27.43
C THR A 221 -35.16 -15.94 -28.47
N PRO A 222 -35.27 -15.66 -29.82
CA PRO A 222 -34.53 -14.64 -30.61
C PRO A 222 -35.20 -13.96 -31.87
N ALA A 223 -34.48 -12.94 -32.39
CA ALA A 223 -34.18 -12.60 -33.82
C ALA A 223 -35.19 -12.07 -34.88
N THR A 224 -34.69 -11.06 -35.64
CA THR A 224 -34.81 -10.76 -37.11
C THR A 224 -35.44 -9.39 -37.47
N GLY A 225 -34.76 -8.62 -38.34
CA GLY A 225 -35.09 -7.24 -38.76
C GLY A 225 -36.02 -7.13 -40.01
N PRO A 226 -35.86 -6.16 -40.96
CA PRO A 226 -34.66 -5.34 -41.26
C PRO A 226 -34.92 -3.81 -41.39
N ALA A 227 -33.92 -3.07 -41.90
CA ALA A 227 -33.86 -1.60 -41.97
C ALA A 227 -34.38 -0.97 -43.28
N VAL A 228 -34.79 0.31 -43.24
CA VAL A 228 -34.85 1.27 -44.37
C VAL A 228 -34.58 2.70 -43.87
N ALA A 229 -33.81 3.48 -44.63
CA ALA A 229 -33.63 4.94 -44.57
C ALA A 229 -33.04 5.40 -45.93
N PRO A 230 -32.90 6.71 -46.24
CA PRO A 230 -33.54 7.93 -45.71
C PRO A 230 -34.25 8.75 -46.84
N ASP A 231 -34.73 9.97 -46.55
CA ASP A 231 -34.45 11.24 -47.30
C ASP A 231 -35.46 12.37 -46.93
N SER A 232 -35.12 13.63 -47.23
CA SER A 232 -35.90 14.90 -47.19
C SER A 232 -35.71 15.82 -45.97
N ALA A 233 -34.89 16.86 -46.17
CA ALA A 233 -34.96 18.20 -45.55
C ALA A 233 -35.69 19.18 -46.55
N PRO A 234 -35.80 20.52 -46.37
CA PRO A 234 -35.18 21.45 -45.40
C PRO A 234 -36.12 22.59 -44.88
N GLU A 235 -35.52 23.72 -44.46
CA GLU A 235 -36.08 25.06 -44.11
C GLU A 235 -36.76 25.19 -42.71
N THR A 236 -36.13 25.78 -41.68
CA THR A 236 -35.72 27.19 -41.39
C THR A 236 -36.86 28.13 -40.93
N ALA A 237 -36.89 28.50 -39.64
CA ALA A 237 -37.04 29.88 -39.15
C ALA A 237 -36.98 29.98 -37.59
N ASP A 238 -35.93 30.66 -37.13
CA ASP A 238 -35.68 31.37 -35.87
C ASP A 238 -36.88 31.76 -34.95
N ALA A 239 -36.75 31.49 -33.63
CA ALA A 239 -37.21 32.37 -32.54
C ALA A 239 -36.68 31.96 -31.13
N SER A 240 -35.72 32.73 -30.61
CA SER A 240 -35.53 33.13 -29.18
C SER A 240 -35.43 32.10 -28.03
N SER A 241 -34.26 32.08 -27.37
CA SER A 241 -33.91 31.47 -26.06
C SER A 241 -34.62 32.14 -24.85
N PRO A 242 -34.55 31.64 -23.57
CA PRO A 242 -33.31 31.39 -22.79
C PRO A 242 -33.31 30.18 -21.81
N GLU A 243 -32.22 30.06 -21.03
CA GLU A 243 -31.90 29.07 -19.96
C GLU A 243 -31.75 27.57 -20.37
N ALA A 244 -30.75 26.80 -19.91
CA ALA A 244 -29.66 27.08 -18.97
C ALA A 244 -28.40 26.23 -19.25
N ASP A 245 -27.23 26.87 -19.11
CA ASP A 245 -25.93 26.35 -18.67
C ASP A 245 -25.71 24.81 -18.67
N GLN A 246 -25.25 24.28 -19.81
CA GLN A 246 -24.43 23.07 -19.85
C GLN A 246 -23.06 23.46 -20.40
N PRO A 247 -21.95 23.29 -19.66
CA PRO A 247 -20.63 23.47 -20.23
C PRO A 247 -20.31 22.31 -21.18
N ASP A 248 -20.08 22.64 -22.45
CA ASP A 248 -19.52 21.72 -23.44
C ASP A 248 -18.18 21.13 -22.94
N PRO A 249 -17.91 19.83 -23.17
CA PRO A 249 -16.58 19.27 -22.93
C PRO A 249 -15.62 19.76 -24.03
N GLU A 250 -14.93 20.87 -23.79
CA GLU A 250 -13.93 21.46 -24.69
C GLU A 250 -12.76 20.48 -24.99
N PRO A 251 -12.27 20.39 -26.24
CA PRO A 251 -11.22 19.44 -26.61
C PRO A 251 -9.80 19.99 -26.33
N ALA A 252 -9.29 19.78 -25.11
CA ALA A 252 -7.94 20.22 -24.70
C ALA A 252 -6.96 19.05 -24.48
N LEU A 253 -6.29 18.58 -25.54
CA LEU A 253 -5.26 17.51 -25.52
C LEU A 253 -3.88 17.98 -24.99
N LEU A 254 -3.82 18.82 -23.94
CA LEU A 254 -2.58 19.53 -23.54
C LEU A 254 -2.22 19.45 -22.04
N GLN A 255 -2.04 18.22 -21.56
CA GLN A 255 -1.12 17.86 -20.47
C GLN A 255 -0.93 16.35 -20.51
N ARG A 256 0.29 15.84 -20.80
CA ARG A 256 0.58 14.40 -20.79
C ARG A 256 1.01 13.98 -19.38
N PRO A 257 0.16 13.28 -18.59
CA PRO A 257 0.43 13.04 -17.18
C PRO A 257 1.43 11.89 -16.96
N VAL A 258 1.77 11.66 -15.69
CA VAL A 258 2.56 10.53 -15.18
C VAL A 258 1.97 9.16 -15.60
N SER A 259 0.71 9.12 -16.02
CA SER A 259 0.03 7.96 -16.62
C SER A 259 0.76 7.30 -17.80
N LEU A 260 1.60 8.01 -18.55
CA LEU A 260 2.37 7.41 -19.65
C LEU A 260 3.34 6.32 -19.19
N ILE A 261 3.95 6.48 -18.01
CA ILE A 261 4.90 5.49 -17.46
C ILE A 261 4.21 4.14 -17.29
N VAL A 262 2.97 4.15 -16.83
CA VAL A 262 2.22 2.92 -16.48
C VAL A 262 1.92 2.10 -17.74
N SER A 263 1.64 2.76 -18.86
CA SER A 263 1.43 2.11 -20.18
C SER A 263 2.72 1.54 -20.81
N ASP A 264 3.90 2.02 -20.44
CA ASP A 264 5.16 1.43 -20.91
C ASP A 264 5.39 0.03 -20.28
N TYR A 265 5.01 -0.13 -19.01
CA TYR A 265 5.17 -1.37 -18.25
C TYR A 265 4.01 -2.36 -18.41
N TYR A 266 2.76 -1.91 -18.49
CA TYR A 266 1.58 -2.78 -18.43
C TYR A 266 0.69 -2.71 -19.66
N ASP A 267 0.32 -3.89 -20.18
CA ASP A 267 -0.57 -4.05 -21.33
C ASP A 267 -2.04 -3.79 -20.99
N ASP A 268 -2.41 -3.89 -19.70
CA ASP A 268 -3.72 -3.62 -19.12
C ASP A 268 -3.78 -2.30 -18.32
N ALA A 269 -2.91 -1.34 -18.66
CA ALA A 269 -2.81 -0.05 -17.99
C ALA A 269 -4.11 0.79 -18.05
N ASP A 270 -4.98 0.52 -19.02
CA ASP A 270 -6.30 1.14 -19.17
C ASP A 270 -7.31 0.72 -18.08
N GLN A 271 -7.09 -0.44 -17.45
CA GLN A 271 -7.93 -0.93 -16.36
C GLN A 271 -7.59 -0.31 -15.00
N ILE A 272 -6.50 0.47 -14.90
CA ILE A 272 -6.02 1.05 -13.65
C ILE A 272 -6.87 2.28 -13.31
N PRO A 273 -7.58 2.29 -12.17
CA PRO A 273 -8.38 3.44 -11.77
C PRO A 273 -7.54 4.72 -11.67
N GLN A 274 -8.08 5.86 -12.12
CA GLN A 274 -7.35 7.14 -12.18
C GLN A 274 -6.70 7.54 -10.84
N TYR A 275 -7.35 7.25 -9.70
CA TYR A 275 -6.80 7.54 -8.36
C TYR A 275 -5.53 6.73 -8.02
N ALA A 276 -5.32 5.60 -8.69
CA ALA A 276 -4.24 4.65 -8.42
C ALA A 276 -3.02 4.85 -9.32
N VAL A 277 -3.15 5.52 -10.46
CA VAL A 277 -2.12 5.66 -11.50
C VAL A 277 -0.78 6.12 -10.93
N ASP A 278 -0.77 7.18 -10.12
CA ASP A 278 0.46 7.71 -9.52
C ASP A 278 1.03 6.80 -8.41
N GLY A 279 0.18 6.04 -7.72
CA GLY A 279 0.62 5.02 -6.76
C GLY A 279 1.32 3.86 -7.45
N VAL A 280 0.68 3.32 -8.49
CA VAL A 280 1.23 2.25 -9.33
C VAL A 280 2.54 2.70 -10.00
N ALA A 281 2.57 3.86 -10.65
CA ALA A 281 3.77 4.38 -11.31
C ALA A 281 4.99 4.48 -10.37
N ARG A 282 4.76 4.91 -9.12
CA ARG A 282 5.80 4.99 -8.09
C ARG A 282 6.21 3.61 -7.58
N ALA A 283 5.26 2.72 -7.30
CA ALA A 283 5.55 1.33 -6.90
C ALA A 283 6.34 0.57 -7.99
N THR A 284 6.01 0.77 -9.27
CA THR A 284 6.75 0.19 -10.40
C THR A 284 8.20 0.70 -10.41
N LYS A 285 8.41 2.02 -10.38
CA LYS A 285 9.76 2.61 -10.35
C LYS A 285 10.57 2.27 -9.10
N ALA A 286 9.91 1.93 -8.01
CA ALA A 286 10.53 1.50 -6.76
C ALA A 286 10.94 0.01 -6.76
N GLY A 287 10.60 -0.75 -7.81
CA GLY A 287 10.81 -2.20 -7.87
C GLY A 287 9.85 -3.02 -6.99
N ILE A 288 8.74 -2.42 -6.54
CA ILE A 288 7.82 -3.03 -5.57
C ILE A 288 6.79 -3.96 -6.25
N VAL A 289 6.43 -3.68 -7.49
CA VAL A 289 5.42 -4.48 -8.21
C VAL A 289 6.02 -5.83 -8.62
N VAL A 290 5.36 -6.93 -8.22
CA VAL A 290 5.71 -8.30 -8.65
C VAL A 290 4.51 -8.93 -9.36
N ASN A 291 4.63 -9.15 -10.67
CA ASN A 291 3.56 -9.61 -11.55
C ASN A 291 3.87 -11.02 -12.09
N HIS A 292 3.05 -12.00 -11.69
CA HIS A 292 3.15 -13.40 -12.14
C HIS A 292 1.87 -13.85 -12.84
N PRO A 293 1.92 -14.67 -13.92
CA PRO A 293 3.13 -15.15 -14.61
C PRO A 293 3.68 -14.17 -15.67
N ASN A 294 2.91 -13.13 -16.04
CA ASN A 294 3.33 -12.13 -17.02
C ASN A 294 3.68 -10.80 -16.32
N PRO A 295 4.96 -10.37 -16.33
CA PRO A 295 5.37 -9.08 -15.76
C PRO A 295 4.59 -7.87 -16.30
N ARG A 296 4.06 -7.95 -17.54
CA ARG A 296 3.31 -6.89 -18.21
C ARG A 296 1.81 -6.85 -17.93
N LEU A 297 1.26 -7.72 -17.06
CA LEU A 297 -0.15 -7.68 -16.68
C LEU A 297 -0.29 -7.38 -15.18
N LEU A 298 -0.86 -6.23 -14.85
CA LEU A 298 -1.05 -5.80 -13.47
C LEU A 298 -2.30 -6.42 -12.83
N ASN A 299 -3.34 -6.73 -13.60
CA ASN A 299 -4.65 -7.21 -13.17
C ASN A 299 -5.25 -6.36 -12.01
N PRO A 300 -5.33 -5.02 -12.14
CA PRO A 300 -5.53 -4.10 -11.01
C PRO A 300 -6.80 -4.37 -10.20
N ASN A 301 -7.88 -4.77 -10.88
CA ASN A 301 -9.21 -4.94 -10.28
C ASN A 301 -9.48 -6.37 -9.77
N GLN A 302 -8.51 -7.28 -9.86
CA GLN A 302 -8.65 -8.63 -9.31
C GLN A 302 -8.36 -8.65 -7.80
N PRO A 303 -8.97 -9.56 -7.02
CA PRO A 303 -8.58 -9.83 -5.64
C PRO A 303 -7.11 -10.28 -5.57
N ALA A 304 -6.32 -9.67 -4.68
CA ALA A 304 -4.92 -10.05 -4.49
C ALA A 304 -4.83 -11.38 -3.71
N THR A 305 -3.99 -12.30 -4.18
CA THR A 305 -3.74 -13.57 -3.46
C THR A 305 -2.69 -13.41 -2.36
N ARG A 306 -2.65 -14.34 -1.41
CA ARG A 306 -1.65 -14.35 -0.32
C ARG A 306 -0.21 -14.37 -0.84
N GLY A 307 0.07 -15.12 -1.91
CA GLY A 307 1.38 -15.16 -2.56
C GLY A 307 1.75 -13.84 -3.24
N GLU A 308 0.78 -13.16 -3.85
CA GLU A 308 0.98 -11.83 -4.41
C GLU A 308 1.25 -10.78 -3.33
N VAL A 309 0.43 -10.75 -2.28
CA VAL A 309 0.62 -9.83 -1.14
C VAL A 309 1.98 -10.07 -0.48
N ALA A 310 2.40 -11.32 -0.29
CA ALA A 310 3.74 -11.64 0.20
C ALA A 310 4.86 -11.10 -0.70
N ALA A 311 4.73 -11.24 -2.02
CA ALA A 311 5.73 -10.70 -2.95
C ALA A 311 5.81 -9.16 -2.90
N LEU A 312 4.68 -8.47 -2.83
CA LEU A 312 4.62 -7.00 -2.72
C LEU A 312 5.19 -6.50 -1.38
N ILE A 313 4.82 -7.12 -0.26
CA ILE A 313 5.35 -6.81 1.07
C ILE A 313 6.86 -7.06 1.13
N HIS A 314 7.35 -8.16 0.53
CA HIS A 314 8.77 -8.44 0.45
C HIS A 314 9.52 -7.34 -0.30
N GLN A 315 9.08 -6.95 -1.51
CA GLN A 315 9.78 -5.90 -2.26
C GLN A 315 9.69 -4.53 -1.56
N ALA A 316 8.56 -4.20 -0.92
CA ALA A 316 8.44 -3.01 -0.10
C ALA A 316 9.48 -2.97 1.04
N LEU A 317 9.69 -4.09 1.74
CA LEU A 317 10.68 -4.17 2.82
C LEU A 317 12.13 -4.20 2.29
N VAL A 318 12.37 -4.69 1.07
CA VAL A 318 13.67 -4.55 0.38
C VAL A 318 13.92 -3.08 0.01
N HIS A 319 12.90 -2.37 -0.46
CA HIS A 319 12.99 -0.93 -0.77
C HIS A 319 13.37 -0.10 0.46
N GLU A 320 12.77 -0.41 1.61
CA GLU A 320 13.09 0.18 2.91
C GLU A 320 14.48 -0.22 3.48
N GLY A 321 15.23 -1.10 2.80
CA GLY A 321 16.49 -1.65 3.32
C GLY A 321 16.33 -2.53 4.56
N ARG A 322 15.12 -3.04 4.81
CA ARG A 322 14.76 -3.89 5.97
C ARG A 322 14.83 -5.39 5.65
N LEU A 323 14.92 -5.75 4.37
CA LEU A 323 15.23 -7.09 3.86
C LEU A 323 16.33 -7.02 2.81
N ASP A 324 17.15 -8.07 2.75
CA ASP A 324 18.05 -8.28 1.62
C ASP A 324 17.25 -8.64 0.35
N PRO A 325 17.65 -8.16 -0.84
CA PRO A 325 17.03 -8.57 -2.10
C PRO A 325 17.29 -10.05 -2.36
N LEU A 326 16.33 -10.73 -3.02
CA LEU A 326 16.56 -12.09 -3.52
C LEU A 326 17.76 -12.13 -4.50
N PRO A 327 18.55 -13.22 -4.50
CA PRO A 327 19.64 -13.44 -5.47
C PRO A 327 19.16 -13.26 -6.92
N ALA A 328 20.03 -12.74 -7.79
CA ALA A 328 19.66 -12.40 -9.17
C ALA A 328 19.38 -13.63 -10.05
N GLU A 329 19.87 -14.80 -9.64
CA GLU A 329 19.63 -16.10 -10.24
C GLU A 329 18.29 -16.74 -9.84
N GLU A 330 17.60 -16.23 -8.82
CA GLU A 330 16.30 -16.76 -8.40
C GLU A 330 15.22 -16.49 -9.47
N PRO A 331 14.53 -17.52 -10.00
CA PRO A 331 13.50 -17.35 -11.03
C PRO A 331 12.39 -16.37 -10.64
N ALA A 332 12.08 -16.29 -9.33
CA ALA A 332 11.11 -15.36 -8.77
C ALA A 332 11.44 -13.87 -9.07
N THR A 333 12.72 -13.53 -9.28
CA THR A 333 13.12 -12.15 -9.60
C THR A 333 12.70 -11.68 -10.99
N THR A 334 12.41 -12.60 -11.92
CA THR A 334 11.95 -12.26 -13.27
C THR A 334 10.53 -11.66 -13.29
N TYR A 335 9.78 -11.81 -12.19
CA TYR A 335 8.44 -11.24 -12.00
C TYR A 335 8.46 -9.83 -11.40
N ILE A 336 9.62 -9.34 -10.94
CA ILE A 336 9.77 -7.99 -10.37
C ILE A 336 9.81 -6.96 -11.51
N VAL A 337 8.92 -5.98 -11.47
CA VAL A 337 8.75 -4.97 -12.51
C VAL A 337 9.46 -3.68 -12.11
N GLY A 338 10.19 -3.05 -13.06
CA GLY A 338 10.82 -1.74 -12.88
C GLY A 338 12.16 -1.75 -12.14
N ARG A 339 12.85 -2.90 -12.09
CA ARG A 339 14.29 -2.99 -11.81
C ARG A 339 15.15 -2.48 -12.97
#